data_AF-A0A1X0P491-F1
#
_entry.id   AF-A0A1X0P491-F1
#
_cell.length_a   1.000
_cell.length_b   1.000
_cell.length_c   1.000
_cell.angle_alpha   90.00
_cell.angle_beta   90.00
_cell.angle_gamma   90.00
#
_symmetry.space_group_name_H-M   'P 1'
#
loop_
_entity.id
_entity.type
_entity.pdbx_description
1 polymer ?
#
loop_
_entity_poly.entity_id
_entity_poly.type
_entity_poly.pdbx_seq_one_letter_code
_entity_poly.pdbx_strand_id
1 'polypeptide(L)'
;MKYELKMQYFDEWMMRWRKFQTESDWEIEKHRQWWRRCNMAISAALFGSLVLYTAGTATVKRQYGLPHFFDVGVDGQVKQTVLEFLTTRWRYTPQGYGRVLITGVPTYFTFVSLEHYQEKRRMHQYIEQNTVFGEQMRRFLNTGKIEEFLAVNIKGSLPPSQRTLYAY
;
A
#
# COMPACT_ATOMS: atom_id res chain seq x y z
N MET A 1 14.62 7.69 -14.10
CA MET A 1 13.30 8.27 -13.77
C MET A 1 12.68 7.40 -12.68
N LYS A 2 12.20 7.97 -11.57
CA LYS A 2 11.60 7.21 -10.45
C LYS A 2 10.32 6.48 -10.92
N TYR A 3 10.06 5.28 -10.39
CA TYR A 3 8.92 4.45 -10.79
C TYR A 3 7.59 5.17 -10.62
N GLU A 4 7.41 5.91 -9.53
CA GLU A 4 6.16 6.62 -9.25
C GLU A 4 5.87 7.71 -10.27
N LEU A 5 6.90 8.43 -10.72
CA LEU A 5 6.73 9.47 -11.74
C LEU A 5 6.29 8.85 -13.08
N LYS A 6 6.86 7.69 -13.43
CA LYS A 6 6.41 6.95 -14.61
C LYS A 6 4.97 6.48 -14.46
N MET A 7 4.64 5.88 -13.32
CA MET A 7 3.29 5.39 -13.05
C MET A 7 2.25 6.52 -13.01
N GLN A 8 2.58 7.72 -12.54
CA GLN A 8 1.67 8.87 -12.59
C GLN A 8 1.24 9.23 -14.01
N TYR A 9 2.19 9.41 -14.92
CA TYR A 9 1.88 9.69 -16.32
C TYR A 9 1.12 8.53 -16.98
N PHE A 10 1.49 7.30 -16.64
CA PHE A 10 0.82 6.11 -17.14
C PHE A 10 -0.64 6.00 -16.65
N ASP A 11 -0.88 6.27 -15.37
CA ASP A 11 -2.21 6.28 -14.76
C ASP A 11 -3.09 7.37 -15.40
N GLU A 12 -2.54 8.57 -15.63
CA GLU A 12 -3.24 9.65 -16.36
C GLU A 12 -3.68 9.20 -17.76
N TRP A 13 -2.78 8.52 -18.47
CA TRP A 13 -3.07 7.99 -19.79
C TRP A 13 -4.09 6.84 -19.75
N MET A 14 -3.97 5.91 -18.80
CA MET A 14 -4.94 4.83 -18.59
C MET A 14 -6.34 5.37 -18.26
N MET A 15 -6.44 6.41 -17.43
CA MET A 15 -7.73 7.05 -17.12
C MET A 15 -8.39 7.63 -18.37
N ARG A 16 -7.59 8.28 -19.24
CA ARG A 16 -8.08 8.84 -20.51
C ARG A 16 -8.52 7.75 -21.49
N TRP A 17 -7.79 6.65 -21.53
CA TRP A 17 -7.99 5.53 -22.47
C TRP A 17 -8.61 4.29 -21.83
N ARG A 18 -9.37 4.48 -20.74
CA ARG A 18 -9.95 3.41 -19.91
C ARG A 18 -10.75 2.36 -20.68
N LYS A 19 -11.30 2.72 -21.84
CA LYS A 19 -12.03 1.80 -22.73
C LYS A 19 -11.20 0.59 -23.20
N PHE A 20 -9.86 0.70 -23.19
CA PHE A 20 -8.96 -0.38 -23.58
C PHE A 20 -8.51 -1.26 -22.40
N GLN A 21 -9.01 -0.98 -21.19
CA GLN A 21 -8.70 -1.76 -20.00
C GLN A 21 -9.28 -3.16 -20.12
N THR A 22 -8.43 -4.18 -19.99
CA THR A 22 -8.87 -5.58 -19.93
C THR A 22 -9.19 -6.02 -18.50
N GLU A 23 -9.80 -7.21 -18.36
CA GLU A 23 -10.01 -7.83 -17.05
C GLU A 23 -8.68 -8.11 -16.33
N SER A 24 -7.63 -8.50 -17.06
CA SER A 24 -6.31 -8.74 -16.47
C SER A 24 -5.66 -7.43 -15.97
N ASP A 25 -5.86 -6.31 -16.68
CA ASP A 25 -5.39 -5.00 -16.22
C ASP A 25 -6.15 -4.57 -14.95
N TRP A 26 -7.45 -4.91 -14.84
CA TRP A 26 -8.27 -4.64 -13.66
C TRP A 26 -7.84 -5.46 -12.44
N GLU A 27 -7.48 -6.73 -12.63
CA GLU A 27 -6.99 -7.60 -11.55
C GLU A 27 -5.69 -7.08 -10.93
N ILE A 28 -4.79 -6.51 -11.73
CA ILE A 28 -3.58 -5.83 -11.25
C ILE A 28 -3.96 -4.67 -10.31
N GLU A 29 -4.86 -3.78 -10.75
CA GLU A 29 -5.28 -2.64 -9.94
C GLU A 29 -6.02 -3.05 -8.67
N LYS A 30 -6.87 -4.08 -8.76
CA LYS A 30 -7.54 -4.67 -7.59
C LYS A 30 -6.53 -5.23 -6.59
N HIS A 31 -5.51 -5.94 -7.07
CA HIS A 31 -4.42 -6.46 -6.23
C HIS A 31 -3.62 -5.32 -5.60
N ARG A 32 -3.36 -4.23 -6.34
CA ARG A 32 -2.70 -3.03 -5.81
C ARG A 32 -3.51 -2.37 -4.70
N GLN A 33 -4.82 -2.20 -4.89
CA GLN A 33 -5.71 -1.64 -3.87
C GLN A 33 -5.75 -2.50 -2.61
N TRP A 34 -5.77 -3.82 -2.76
CA TRP A 34 -5.67 -4.75 -1.64
C TRP A 34 -4.37 -4.53 -0.86
N TRP A 35 -3.23 -4.52 -1.54
CA TRP A 35 -1.94 -4.27 -0.89
C TRP A 35 -1.85 -2.90 -0.23
N ARG A 36 -2.47 -1.87 -0.80
CA ARG A 36 -2.53 -0.55 -0.17
C ARG A 36 -3.24 -0.60 1.18
N ARG A 37 -4.35 -1.34 1.29
CA ARG A 37 -5.06 -1.56 2.57
C ARG A 37 -4.19 -2.36 3.54
N CYS A 38 -3.51 -3.41 3.07
CA CYS A 38 -2.59 -4.19 3.90
C CYS A 38 -1.42 -3.33 4.41
N ASN A 39 -0.82 -2.48 3.57
CA ASN A 39 0.27 -1.59 3.94
C ASN A 39 -0.17 -0.58 5.01
N MET A 40 -1.39 -0.03 4.88
CA MET A 40 -1.99 0.82 5.92
C MET A 40 -2.16 0.06 7.24
N ALA A 41 -2.68 -1.17 7.19
CA ALA A 41 -2.86 -2.00 8.39
C ALA A 41 -1.52 -2.34 9.06
N ILE A 42 -0.50 -2.74 8.30
CA ILE A 42 0.85 -3.02 8.80
C ILE A 42 1.45 -1.78 9.46
N SER A 43 1.34 -0.63 8.80
CA SER A 43 1.90 0.64 9.30
C SER A 43 1.17 1.11 10.56
N ALA A 44 -0.15 0.94 10.63
CA ALA A 44 -0.96 1.24 11.80
C ALA A 44 -0.63 0.30 12.97
N ALA A 45 -0.45 -1.00 12.71
CA ALA A 45 -0.04 -1.97 13.71
C ALA A 45 1.36 -1.65 14.27
N LEU A 46 2.31 -1.27 13.41
CA LEU A 46 3.63 -0.82 13.82
C LEU A 46 3.58 0.47 14.64
N PHE A 47 2.78 1.44 14.21
CA PHE A 47 2.58 2.67 14.97
C PHE A 47 2.01 2.39 16.35
N GLY A 48 0.94 1.59 16.44
CA GLY A 48 0.32 1.21 17.70
C GLY A 48 1.28 0.46 18.63
N SER A 49 2.06 -0.48 18.09
CA SER A 49 3.03 -1.24 18.89
C SER A 49 4.17 -0.34 19.40
N LEU A 50 4.69 0.58 18.60
CA LEU A 50 5.71 1.54 19.02
C LEU A 50 5.16 2.53 20.06
N VAL A 51 3.92 2.99 19.88
CA VAL A 51 3.23 3.87 20.84
C VAL A 51 3.07 3.18 22.20
N LEU A 52 2.66 1.91 22.20
CA LEU A 52 2.53 1.09 23.42
C LEU A 52 3.89 0.80 24.06
N TYR A 53 4.89 0.47 23.25
CA TYR A 53 6.25 0.19 23.72
C TYR A 53 6.88 1.40 24.40
N THR A 54 6.71 2.59 23.81
CA THR A 54 7.23 3.87 24.33
C THR A 54 6.35 4.53 25.39
N ALA A 55 5.16 3.98 25.68
CA ALA A 55 4.25 4.54 26.68
C ALA A 55 4.81 4.38 28.10
N GLY A 56 4.62 5.41 28.93
CA GLY A 56 4.95 5.37 30.35
C GLY A 56 4.16 4.27 31.08
N THR A 57 4.78 3.67 32.10
CA THR A 57 4.18 2.58 32.90
C THR A 57 2.83 2.99 33.51
N ALA A 58 2.68 4.25 33.92
CA ALA A 58 1.41 4.80 34.41
C ALA A 58 0.30 4.79 33.33
N THR A 59 0.63 5.14 32.08
CA THR A 59 -0.33 5.10 30.96
C THR A 59 -0.72 3.67 30.63
N VAL A 60 0.23 2.73 30.61
CA VAL A 60 -0.07 1.30 30.37
C VAL A 60 -0.96 0.74 31.48
N LYS A 61 -0.67 1.05 32.75
CA LYS A 61 -1.52 0.67 33.90
C LYS A 61 -2.93 1.28 33.84
N ARG A 62 -3.08 2.50 33.32
CA ARG A 62 -4.41 3.09 33.11
C ARG A 62 -5.21 2.43 32.01
N GLN A 63 -4.56 1.89 30.97
CA GLN A 63 -5.24 1.29 29.82
C GLN A 63 -5.51 -0.21 30.02
N TYR A 64 -4.61 -0.91 30.72
CA TYR A 64 -4.60 -2.37 30.88
C TYR A 64 -4.64 -2.85 32.33
N GLY A 65 -4.65 -1.95 33.32
CA GLY A 65 -4.77 -2.30 34.73
C GLY A 65 -6.21 -2.48 35.18
N LEU A 66 -6.44 -3.33 36.17
CA LEU A 66 -7.75 -3.48 36.81
C LEU A 66 -8.05 -2.29 37.74
N PRO A 67 -9.32 -1.91 37.95
CA PRO A 67 -10.52 -2.46 37.34
C PRO A 67 -11.07 -1.54 36.24
N HIS A 68 -11.18 -2.03 35.00
CA HIS A 68 -12.09 -1.45 34.01
C HIS A 68 -13.47 -2.12 34.11
N PHE A 69 -14.52 -1.39 33.73
CA PHE A 69 -15.94 -1.82 33.82
C PHE A 69 -16.26 -3.16 33.13
N PHE A 70 -15.39 -3.68 32.25
CA PHE A 70 -15.63 -4.87 31.42
C PHE A 70 -14.56 -5.97 31.56
N ASP A 71 -13.81 -6.00 32.66
CA ASP A 71 -12.78 -7.02 32.88
C ASP A 71 -13.39 -8.32 33.44
N VAL A 72 -14.06 -9.12 32.59
CA VAL A 72 -14.61 -10.44 32.94
C VAL A 72 -13.96 -11.55 32.10
N GLY A 73 -13.37 -12.55 32.76
CA GLY A 73 -12.87 -13.77 32.12
C GLY A 73 -11.57 -13.59 31.31
N VAL A 74 -11.58 -14.07 30.06
CA VAL A 74 -10.40 -14.12 29.16
C VAL A 74 -9.81 -12.73 28.87
N ASP A 75 -10.65 -11.69 28.83
CA ASP A 75 -10.19 -10.31 28.57
C ASP A 75 -9.29 -9.77 29.70
N GLY A 76 -9.59 -10.10 30.95
CA GLY A 76 -8.77 -9.73 32.10
C GLY A 76 -7.38 -10.39 32.06
N GLN A 77 -7.30 -11.66 31.67
CA GLN A 77 -6.03 -12.40 31.55
C GLN A 77 -5.14 -11.82 30.44
N VAL A 78 -5.74 -11.46 29.29
CA VAL A 78 -5.01 -10.84 28.17
C VAL A 78 -4.47 -9.47 28.58
N LYS A 79 -5.28 -8.63 29.24
CA LYS A 79 -4.83 -7.31 29.73
C LYS A 79 -3.71 -7.42 30.74
N GLN A 80 -3.81 -8.37 31.68
CA GLN A 80 -2.78 -8.59 32.68
C GLN A 80 -1.47 -9.11 32.06
N THR A 81 -1.55 -10.03 31.10
CA THR A 81 -0.38 -10.51 30.34
C THR A 81 0.31 -9.37 29.58
N VAL A 82 -0.47 -8.52 28.90
CA VAL A 82 0.06 -7.35 28.18
C VAL A 82 0.70 -6.35 29.15
N LEU A 83 0.06 -6.11 30.29
CA LEU A 83 0.57 -5.23 31.33
C LEU A 83 1.90 -5.75 31.89
N GLU A 84 2.01 -7.03 32.22
CA GLU A 84 3.23 -7.67 32.72
C GLU A 84 4.33 -7.64 31.66
N PHE A 85 4.03 -8.04 30.41
CA PHE A 85 5.00 -7.98 29.32
C PHE A 85 5.57 -6.58 29.13
N LEU A 86 4.71 -5.55 29.19
CA LEU A 86 5.15 -4.16 29.05
C LEU A 86 5.80 -3.62 30.33
N THR A 87 5.51 -4.11 31.54
CA THR A 87 6.05 -3.49 32.77
C THR A 87 7.24 -4.22 33.41
N THR A 88 7.56 -5.43 32.96
CA THR A 88 8.63 -6.27 33.54
C THR A 88 10.05 -5.80 33.26
N ARG A 89 10.28 -4.93 32.26
CA ARG A 89 11.62 -4.46 31.87
C ARG A 89 11.72 -2.94 31.85
N TRP A 90 12.94 -2.45 32.04
CA TRP A 90 13.28 -1.04 31.79
C TRP A 90 13.06 -0.72 30.32
N ARG A 91 12.23 0.28 30.05
CA ARG A 91 11.86 0.71 28.69
C ARG A 91 12.19 2.18 28.50
N TYR A 92 12.59 2.50 27.28
CA TYR A 92 12.77 3.88 26.87
C TYR A 92 11.39 4.55 26.70
N THR A 93 11.12 5.58 27.49
CA THR A 93 9.82 6.30 27.53
C THR A 93 10.02 7.77 27.15
N PRO A 94 10.33 8.05 25.88
CA PRO A 94 10.58 9.42 25.41
C PRO A 94 9.32 10.27 25.52
N GLN A 95 9.49 11.55 25.85
CA GLN A 95 8.43 12.56 25.89
C GLN A 95 8.60 13.57 24.75
N GLY A 96 7.50 14.22 24.36
CA GLY A 96 7.50 15.27 23.33
C GLY A 96 8.00 14.79 21.96
N TYR A 97 8.81 15.61 21.28
CA TYR A 97 9.31 15.35 19.93
C TYR A 97 10.11 14.05 19.80
N GLY A 98 10.81 13.61 20.86
CA GLY A 98 11.56 12.35 20.84
C GLY A 98 10.66 11.13 20.63
N ARG A 99 9.42 11.18 21.11
CA ARG A 99 8.45 10.10 20.89
C ARG A 99 7.98 10.07 19.44
N VAL A 100 7.69 11.23 18.86
CA VAL A 100 7.27 11.35 17.45
C VAL A 100 8.35 10.82 16.51
N LEU A 101 9.63 11.06 16.81
CA LEU A 101 10.73 10.51 16.01
C LEU A 101 10.74 8.97 16.06
N ILE A 102 10.55 8.38 17.23
CA ILE A 102 10.64 6.92 17.38
C ILE A 102 9.39 6.20 16.88
N THR A 103 8.22 6.79 17.02
CA THR A 103 6.98 6.17 16.53
C THR A 103 6.72 6.52 15.07
N GLY A 104 6.88 7.80 14.70
CA GLY A 104 6.48 8.32 13.40
C GLY A 104 7.47 7.99 12.29
N VAL A 105 8.79 8.15 12.54
CA VAL A 105 9.79 7.95 11.48
C VAL A 105 9.82 6.49 11.00
N PRO A 106 9.89 5.47 11.87
CA PRO A 106 9.84 4.08 11.43
C PRO A 106 8.53 3.75 10.71
N THR A 107 7.38 4.18 11.25
CA THR A 107 6.07 3.97 10.60
C THR A 107 6.03 4.58 9.19
N TYR A 108 6.51 5.81 9.03
CA TYR A 108 6.56 6.48 7.74
C TYR A 108 7.45 5.73 6.74
N PHE A 109 8.67 5.36 7.15
CA PHE A 109 9.57 4.62 6.29
C PHE A 109 9.03 3.23 5.92
N THR A 110 8.41 2.53 6.85
CA THR A 110 7.73 1.26 6.56
C THR A 110 6.64 1.46 5.51
N PHE A 111 5.76 2.45 5.70
CA PHE A 111 4.68 2.71 4.75
C PHE A 111 5.20 3.06 3.36
N VAL A 112 6.10 4.04 3.25
CA VAL A 112 6.64 4.50 1.97
C VAL A 112 7.43 3.40 1.26
N SER A 113 8.22 2.61 1.99
CA SER A 113 8.99 1.52 1.39
C SER A 113 8.09 0.43 0.83
N LEU A 114 7.02 0.08 1.56
CA LEU A 114 6.03 -0.88 1.09
C LEU A 114 5.26 -0.35 -0.13
N GLU A 115 4.83 0.91 -0.13
CA GLU A 115 4.15 1.52 -1.28
C GLU A 115 5.07 1.57 -2.51
N HIS A 116 6.34 1.96 -2.34
CA HIS A 116 7.33 2.00 -3.42
C HIS A 116 7.55 0.61 -4.03
N TYR A 117 7.70 -0.42 -3.20
CA TYR A 117 7.87 -1.80 -3.66
C TYR A 117 6.65 -2.28 -4.45
N GLN A 118 5.43 -1.95 -3.99
CA GLN A 118 4.21 -2.35 -4.67
C GLN A 118 3.98 -1.58 -5.99
N GLU A 119 4.35 -0.30 -6.08
CA GLU A 119 4.35 0.42 -7.36
C GLU A 119 5.31 -0.21 -8.37
N LYS A 120 6.52 -0.56 -7.92
CA LYS A 120 7.49 -1.26 -8.77
C LYS A 120 6.92 -2.58 -9.27
N ARG A 121 6.29 -3.37 -8.38
CA ARG A 121 5.64 -4.63 -8.74
C ARG A 121 4.50 -4.44 -9.75
N ARG A 122 3.64 -3.44 -9.55
CA ARG A 122 2.55 -3.09 -10.47
C ARG A 122 3.08 -2.78 -11.87
N MET A 123 4.12 -1.97 -11.95
CA MET A 123 4.77 -1.65 -13.23
C MET A 123 5.31 -2.91 -13.92
N HIS A 124 5.96 -3.82 -13.18
CA HIS A 124 6.45 -5.09 -13.75
C HIS A 124 5.32 -5.96 -14.28
N GLN A 125 4.19 -6.04 -13.58
CA GLN A 125 3.03 -6.78 -14.05
C GLN A 125 2.46 -6.21 -15.35
N TYR A 126 2.41 -4.88 -15.50
CA TYR A 126 2.01 -4.24 -16.76
C TYR A 126 2.99 -4.52 -17.89
N ILE A 127 4.30 -4.52 -17.64
CA ILE A 127 5.31 -4.86 -18.67
C ILE A 127 5.13 -6.28 -19.19
N GLU A 128 4.75 -7.22 -18.33
CA GLU A 128 4.56 -8.63 -18.72
C GLU A 128 3.25 -8.86 -19.50
N GLN A 129 2.28 -7.96 -19.37
CA GLN A 129 0.99 -8.09 -20.04
C GLN A 129 1.03 -7.75 -21.54
N ASN A 130 0.39 -8.60 -22.34
CA ASN A 130 0.18 -8.36 -23.77
C ASN A 130 -1.14 -7.61 -24.01
N THR A 131 -1.27 -6.43 -23.40
CA THR A 131 -2.42 -5.52 -23.52
C THR A 131 -1.99 -4.19 -24.11
N VAL A 132 -2.95 -3.35 -24.50
CA VAL A 132 -2.69 -1.97 -24.95
C VAL A 132 -1.90 -1.18 -23.90
N PHE A 133 -2.23 -1.42 -22.61
CA PHE A 133 -1.56 -0.79 -21.48
C PHE A 133 -0.16 -1.35 -21.25
N GLY A 134 0.04 -2.66 -21.38
CA GLY A 134 1.38 -3.26 -21.30
C GLY A 134 2.31 -2.82 -22.42
N GLU A 135 1.81 -2.73 -23.66
CA GLU A 135 2.55 -2.18 -24.80
C GLU A 135 2.93 -0.71 -24.57
N GLN A 136 2.01 0.11 -24.07
CA GLN A 136 2.33 1.49 -23.72
C GLN A 136 3.42 1.56 -22.66
N MET A 137 3.35 0.72 -21.61
CA MET A 137 4.35 0.70 -20.55
C MET A 137 5.73 0.30 -21.10
N ARG A 138 5.81 -0.72 -21.96
CA ARG A 138 7.07 -1.14 -22.62
C ARG A 138 7.66 -0.02 -23.45
N ARG A 139 6.86 0.65 -24.28
CA ARG A 139 7.31 1.79 -25.07
C ARG A 139 7.76 2.93 -24.19
N PHE A 140 6.99 3.27 -23.17
CA PHE A 140 7.31 4.34 -22.25
C PHE A 140 8.62 4.09 -21.47
N LEU A 141 8.93 2.85 -21.14
CA LEU A 141 10.22 2.49 -20.56
C LEU A 141 11.40 2.72 -21.51
N ASN A 142 11.22 2.41 -22.79
CA ASN A 142 12.26 2.50 -23.81
C ASN A 142 12.45 3.93 -24.34
N THR A 143 11.36 4.66 -24.59
CA THR A 143 11.39 5.99 -25.22
C THR A 143 11.33 7.14 -24.21
N GLY A 144 10.88 6.88 -22.98
CA GLY A 144 10.66 7.89 -21.95
C GLY A 144 9.48 8.84 -22.25
N LYS A 145 8.67 8.57 -23.28
CA LYS A 145 7.51 9.38 -23.67
C LYS A 145 6.27 8.51 -23.79
N ILE A 146 5.14 9.06 -23.36
CA ILE A 146 3.82 8.46 -23.54
C ILE A 146 3.31 8.84 -24.92
N GLU A 147 2.99 7.84 -25.75
CA GLU A 147 2.38 8.06 -27.05
C GLU A 147 0.87 8.30 -26.85
N GLU A 148 0.38 9.52 -27.11
CA GLU A 148 -1.04 9.87 -26.91
C GLU A 148 -1.95 9.04 -27.81
N PHE A 149 -1.52 8.83 -29.05
CA PHE A 149 -2.14 7.91 -29.99
C PHE A 149 -1.19 6.73 -30.14
N LEU A 150 -1.36 5.72 -29.31
CA LEU A 150 -0.86 4.42 -29.70
C LEU A 150 -1.63 4.03 -30.96
N ALA A 151 -0.95 4.07 -32.10
CA ALA A 151 -1.28 3.20 -33.21
C ALA A 151 -1.01 1.75 -32.75
N VAL A 152 -1.77 1.26 -31.76
CA VAL A 152 -1.87 -0.16 -31.54
C VAL A 152 -2.50 -0.64 -32.82
N ASN A 153 -1.75 -1.41 -33.59
CA ASN A 153 -2.30 -2.22 -34.64
C ASN A 153 -3.49 -2.98 -34.00
N ILE A 154 -4.73 -2.54 -34.27
CA ILE A 154 -6.02 -3.04 -33.72
C ILE A 154 -6.27 -4.51 -34.14
N LYS A 155 -5.22 -5.19 -34.60
CA LYS A 155 -5.15 -6.63 -34.87
C LYS A 155 -4.73 -7.42 -33.63
N GLY A 156 -4.06 -6.80 -32.66
CA GLY A 156 -3.75 -7.40 -31.36
C GLY A 156 -4.91 -7.22 -30.38
N SER A 157 -5.54 -8.33 -29.99
CA SER A 157 -6.32 -8.51 -28.75
C SER A 157 -7.69 -7.81 -28.55
N LEU A 158 -8.40 -7.36 -29.59
CA LEU A 158 -9.87 -7.17 -29.44
C LEU A 158 -10.62 -8.46 -29.83
N PRO A 159 -11.59 -8.92 -29.01
CA PRO A 159 -12.52 -9.98 -29.39
C PRO A 159 -13.14 -9.66 -30.76
N PRO A 160 -13.37 -10.66 -31.64
CA PRO A 160 -13.87 -10.40 -32.99
C PRO A 160 -15.13 -9.53 -33.05
N SER A 161 -16.00 -9.64 -32.04
CA SER A 161 -17.23 -8.86 -31.90
C SER A 161 -17.02 -7.36 -31.62
N GLN A 162 -15.86 -6.96 -31.12
CA GLN A 162 -15.56 -5.57 -30.74
C GLN A 162 -14.65 -4.86 -31.74
N ARG A 163 -14.07 -5.58 -32.71
CA ARG A 163 -13.17 -5.00 -33.72
C ARG A 163 -13.85 -3.96 -34.60
N THR A 164 -15.14 -4.13 -34.91
CA THR A 164 -15.93 -3.22 -35.76
C THR A 164 -16.21 -1.87 -35.10
N LEU A 165 -16.24 -1.80 -33.78
CA LEU A 165 -16.48 -0.54 -33.04
C LEU A 165 -15.26 0.40 -33.03
N TYR A 166 -14.07 -0.12 -33.34
CA TYR A 166 -12.81 0.61 -33.26
C TYR A 166 -12.09 0.72 -34.63
N ALA A 167 -12.74 0.30 -35.71
CA ALA A 167 -12.28 0.50 -37.08
C ALA A 167 -12.73 1.89 -37.59
N TYR A 168 -12.13 2.95 -37.04
CA TYR A 168 -12.16 4.31 -37.60
C TYR A 168 -10.76 4.91 -37.53
#